data_AF-A0A495YVT8-F1
#
_entry.id   AF-A0A495YVT8-F1
#
_cell.length_a   1.000
_cell.length_b   1.000
_cell.length_c   1.000
_cell.angle_alpha   90.00
_cell.angle_beta   90.00
_cell.angle_gamma   90.00
#
_symmetry.space_group_name_H-M   'P 1'
#
loop_
_entity.id
_entity.type
_entity.pdbx_description
1 polymer ?
#
loop_
_entity_poly.entity_id
_entity_poly.type
_entity_poly.pdbx_seq_one_letter_code
_entity_poly.pdbx_strand_id
1 'polypeptide(L)'
;MGNSEHWIVYEGSEGPGTGKHIVLVSGDEEYRSEEALPLLGKILAVHHGFKCTVLFAIDPDTGEINPEEQTNIPGLHNLETADMMVLFTRFRELPDEQMKYIVDYTNAGKPVMGLRTATHGFSYSRNLQSPYAKYSFNSEEFDGGYGRQVLGETWINHHGNHGKESTRGVIDTEMKDHPILKGVEDVWGPTDVYGTTTLAGAPQVLLHGQVLVGMGPSDSPKPDTPTMPLAWIKSYTGEQGIASRVFCTTMGASIDLESEGLRRLLVNACYWCMGLENQIPNKSQVDYVDEYTPTFFGFGTFKRGMRPSDFSL
;
A
#
# COMPACT_ATOMS: atom_id res chain seq x y z
N MET A 1 -15.39 -28.84 0.42
CA MET A 1 -14.19 -28.22 -0.18
C MET A 1 -14.69 -27.09 -1.06
N GLY A 2 -14.96 -25.92 -0.47
CA GLY A 2 -15.46 -24.75 -1.20
C GLY A 2 -14.27 -23.95 -1.70
N ASN A 3 -14.03 -23.98 -3.01
CA ASN A 3 -12.96 -23.21 -3.63
C ASN A 3 -13.26 -21.72 -3.41
N SER A 4 -12.41 -21.01 -2.68
CA SER A 4 -12.51 -19.56 -2.51
C SER A 4 -12.00 -18.89 -3.79
N GLU A 5 -12.91 -18.52 -4.70
CA GLU A 5 -12.56 -17.98 -6.02
C GLU A 5 -12.22 -16.48 -6.04
N HIS A 6 -12.40 -15.75 -4.93
CA HIS A 6 -12.38 -14.27 -4.94
C HIS A 6 -11.17 -13.61 -4.23
N TRP A 7 -10.27 -14.41 -3.67
CA TRP A 7 -8.99 -13.95 -3.11
C TRP A 7 -7.97 -15.08 -3.20
N ILE A 8 -6.69 -14.76 -3.00
CA ILE A 8 -5.60 -15.76 -3.01
C ILE A 8 -4.88 -15.76 -1.67
N VAL A 9 -4.43 -16.94 -1.25
CA VAL A 9 -3.64 -17.13 -0.03
C VAL A 9 -2.30 -17.73 -0.39
N TYR A 10 -1.23 -17.10 0.08
CA TYR A 10 0.12 -17.63 0.05
C TYR A 10 0.50 -18.05 1.46
N GLU A 11 0.71 -19.35 1.66
CA GLU A 11 1.15 -19.88 2.95
C GLU A 11 2.65 -19.67 3.09
N GLY A 12 3.05 -19.00 4.16
CA GLY A 12 4.45 -18.93 4.57
C GLY A 12 4.77 -20.09 5.52
N SER A 13 5.85 -20.81 5.26
CA SER A 13 6.21 -22.02 6.03
C SER A 13 7.46 -21.85 6.91
N GLU A 14 8.39 -20.97 6.54
CA GLU A 14 9.66 -20.79 7.23
C GLU A 14 10.10 -19.32 7.25
N GLY A 15 10.72 -18.90 8.36
CA GLY A 15 11.28 -17.56 8.52
C GLY A 15 10.62 -16.74 9.64
N PRO A 16 11.13 -15.52 9.91
CA PRO A 16 10.68 -14.67 11.01
C PRO A 16 9.18 -14.31 11.00
N GLY A 17 8.53 -14.37 9.85
CA GLY A 17 7.10 -14.11 9.67
C GLY A 17 6.19 -15.29 9.98
N THR A 18 6.75 -16.47 10.31
CA THR A 18 5.96 -17.68 10.58
C THR A 18 4.96 -17.43 11.71
N GLY A 19 3.69 -17.76 11.47
CA GLY A 19 2.60 -17.54 12.42
C GLY A 19 2.07 -16.11 12.46
N LYS A 20 2.52 -15.23 11.55
CA LYS A 20 1.96 -13.89 11.32
C LYS A 20 1.16 -13.84 10.03
N HIS A 21 0.01 -13.17 10.07
CA HIS A 21 -0.90 -13.04 8.93
C HIS A 21 -0.99 -11.59 8.44
N ILE A 22 -0.62 -11.37 7.19
CA ILE A 22 -0.75 -10.08 6.49
C ILE A 22 -1.92 -10.19 5.50
N VAL A 23 -2.86 -9.26 5.59
CA VAL A 23 -3.92 -9.09 4.58
C VAL A 23 -3.59 -7.89 3.70
N LEU A 24 -3.48 -8.13 2.39
CA LEU A 24 -3.16 -7.12 1.38
C LEU A 24 -4.42 -6.79 0.60
N VAL A 25 -4.91 -5.56 0.71
CA VAL A 25 -6.19 -5.12 0.16
C VAL A 25 -5.95 -4.22 -1.06
N SER A 26 -6.17 -4.78 -2.25
CA SER A 26 -6.09 -4.04 -3.52
C SER A 26 -7.45 -3.44 -3.88
N GLY A 27 -7.45 -2.46 -4.80
CA GLY A 27 -8.66 -1.74 -5.21
C GLY A 27 -8.34 -0.35 -5.75
N ASP A 28 -7.26 -0.24 -6.52
CA ASP A 28 -6.84 0.95 -7.23
C ASP A 28 -6.89 0.68 -8.74
N GLU A 29 -7.57 1.55 -9.47
CA GLU A 29 -7.86 1.43 -10.90
C GLU A 29 -6.78 1.97 -11.84
N GLU A 30 -5.70 2.54 -11.32
CA GLU A 30 -4.70 3.29 -12.09
C GLU A 30 -3.32 2.64 -12.01
N TYR A 31 -2.79 2.49 -10.80
CA TYR A 31 -1.45 2.08 -10.43
C TYR A 31 -1.29 0.57 -10.23
N ARG A 32 -2.30 -0.23 -10.58
CA ARG A 32 -2.24 -1.70 -10.66
C ARG A 32 -1.98 -2.37 -9.32
N SER A 33 -2.77 -2.00 -8.31
CA SER A 33 -2.73 -2.67 -7.00
C SER A 33 -2.93 -4.19 -7.09
N GLU A 34 -3.70 -4.66 -8.07
CA GLU A 34 -3.97 -6.06 -8.36
C GLU A 34 -2.76 -6.82 -8.94
N GLU A 35 -1.73 -6.15 -9.44
CA GLU A 35 -0.46 -6.78 -9.83
C GLU A 35 0.60 -6.60 -8.72
N ALA A 36 0.60 -5.44 -8.06
CA ALA A 36 1.58 -5.07 -7.04
C ALA A 36 1.47 -5.91 -5.76
N LEU A 37 0.25 -6.10 -5.24
CA LEU A 37 0.05 -6.80 -3.97
C LEU A 37 0.27 -8.31 -4.05
N PRO A 38 -0.10 -9.01 -5.15
CA PRO A 38 0.33 -10.40 -5.35
C PRO A 38 1.85 -10.57 -5.32
N LEU A 39 2.60 -9.73 -6.03
CA LEU A 39 4.07 -9.77 -6.01
C LEU A 39 4.61 -9.64 -4.58
N LEU A 40 4.18 -8.60 -3.88
CA LEU A 40 4.63 -8.33 -2.51
C LEU A 40 4.24 -9.49 -1.57
N GLY A 41 3.02 -10.00 -1.69
CA GLY A 41 2.53 -11.15 -0.92
C GLY A 41 3.36 -12.42 -1.16
N LYS A 42 3.74 -12.71 -2.40
CA LYS A 42 4.61 -13.86 -2.73
C LYS A 42 6.00 -13.70 -2.11
N ILE A 43 6.62 -12.52 -2.22
CA ILE A 43 7.91 -12.22 -1.59
C ILE A 43 7.83 -12.45 -0.08
N LEU A 44 6.82 -11.86 0.58
CA LEU A 44 6.61 -11.98 2.03
C LEU A 44 6.35 -13.42 2.48
N ALA A 45 5.59 -14.21 1.71
CA ALA A 45 5.31 -15.59 2.06
C ALA A 45 6.50 -16.51 1.83
N VAL A 46 7.09 -16.48 0.64
CA VAL A 46 8.13 -17.43 0.22
C VAL A 46 9.47 -17.14 0.88
N HIS A 47 9.88 -15.86 0.96
CA HIS A 47 11.20 -15.51 1.48
C HIS A 47 11.20 -15.19 2.97
N HIS A 48 10.04 -14.90 3.57
CA HIS A 48 9.95 -14.43 4.95
C HIS A 48 8.98 -15.20 5.86
N GLY A 49 8.19 -16.12 5.31
CA GLY A 49 7.34 -17.02 6.08
C GLY A 49 6.03 -16.41 6.58
N PHE A 50 5.67 -15.21 6.14
CA PHE A 50 4.36 -14.63 6.48
C PHE A 50 3.25 -15.39 5.77
N LYS A 51 2.12 -15.62 6.44
CA LYS A 51 0.89 -15.93 5.72
C LYS A 51 0.40 -14.65 5.06
N CYS A 52 0.15 -14.67 3.75
CA CYS A 52 -0.37 -13.53 3.01
C CYS A 52 -1.70 -13.86 2.35
N THR A 53 -2.72 -13.04 2.62
CA THR A 53 -4.01 -13.09 1.89
C THR A 53 -4.14 -11.83 1.05
N VAL A 54 -4.25 -11.97 -0.26
CA VAL A 54 -4.46 -10.83 -1.16
C VAL A 54 -5.92 -10.77 -1.57
N LEU A 55 -6.56 -9.63 -1.29
CA LEU A 55 -7.93 -9.31 -1.63
C LEU A 55 -7.96 -8.38 -2.84
N PHE A 56 -9.01 -8.51 -3.65
CA PHE A 56 -9.17 -7.78 -4.91
C PHE A 56 -10.51 -7.07 -4.99
N ALA A 57 -10.55 -5.98 -5.75
CA ALA A 57 -11.81 -5.48 -6.29
C ALA A 57 -12.32 -6.50 -7.33
N ILE A 58 -13.51 -7.04 -7.09
CA ILE A 58 -14.07 -8.15 -7.87
C ILE A 58 -15.40 -7.73 -8.47
N ASP A 59 -15.54 -7.88 -9.79
CA ASP A 59 -16.82 -7.78 -10.45
C ASP A 59 -17.76 -8.91 -9.94
N PRO A 60 -18.88 -8.57 -9.28
CA PRO A 60 -19.73 -9.56 -8.61
C PRO A 60 -20.46 -10.50 -9.57
N ASP A 61 -20.64 -10.11 -10.84
CA ASP A 61 -21.37 -10.91 -11.83
C ASP A 61 -20.45 -11.95 -12.49
N THR A 62 -19.17 -11.60 -12.68
CA THR A 62 -18.21 -12.44 -13.40
C THR A 62 -17.22 -13.16 -12.49
N GLY A 63 -16.97 -12.65 -11.29
CA GLY A 63 -15.91 -13.10 -10.38
C GLY A 63 -14.50 -12.74 -10.88
N GLU A 64 -14.38 -11.88 -11.88
CA GLU A 64 -13.11 -11.38 -12.40
C GLU A 64 -12.60 -10.21 -11.53
N ILE A 65 -11.28 -10.05 -11.51
CA ILE A 65 -10.63 -8.87 -10.93
C ILE A 65 -10.99 -7.67 -11.80
N ASN A 66 -11.62 -6.69 -11.16
CA ASN A 66 -12.00 -5.43 -11.79
C ASN A 66 -11.58 -4.27 -10.89
N PRO A 67 -10.43 -3.64 -11.14
CA PRO A 67 -9.97 -2.48 -10.37
C PRO A 67 -10.93 -1.28 -10.41
N GLU A 68 -11.80 -1.18 -11.43
CA GLU A 68 -12.83 -0.14 -11.54
C GLU A 68 -14.06 -0.41 -10.65
N GLU A 69 -14.19 -1.61 -10.06
CA GLU A 69 -15.26 -1.94 -9.12
C GLU A 69 -15.01 -1.27 -7.76
N GLN A 70 -15.73 -0.18 -7.50
CA GLN A 70 -15.54 0.65 -6.30
C GLN A 70 -16.26 0.13 -5.05
N THR A 71 -17.12 -0.87 -5.20
CA THR A 71 -18.11 -1.27 -4.18
C THR A 71 -18.03 -2.74 -3.77
N ASN A 72 -17.04 -3.49 -4.24
CA ASN A 72 -16.93 -4.90 -3.86
C ASN A 72 -15.48 -5.39 -3.72
N ILE A 73 -15.07 -5.66 -2.48
CA ILE A 73 -13.83 -6.36 -2.13
C ILE A 73 -14.18 -7.54 -1.22
N PRO A 74 -14.48 -8.72 -1.77
CA PRO A 74 -14.76 -9.91 -0.97
C PRO A 74 -13.54 -10.35 -0.17
N GLY A 75 -13.78 -11.02 0.96
CA GLY A 75 -12.73 -11.58 1.81
C GLY A 75 -12.23 -10.65 2.93
N LEU A 76 -12.79 -9.44 3.08
CA LEU A 76 -12.39 -8.49 4.13
C LEU A 76 -12.53 -9.02 5.57
N HIS A 77 -13.35 -10.05 5.82
CA HIS A 77 -13.40 -10.77 7.11
C HIS A 77 -12.06 -11.39 7.52
N ASN A 78 -11.13 -11.63 6.59
CA ASN A 78 -9.77 -12.08 6.93
C ASN A 78 -9.01 -11.06 7.81
N LEU A 79 -9.42 -9.78 7.83
CA LEU A 79 -8.84 -8.76 8.71
C LEU A 79 -9.10 -9.05 10.20
N GLU A 80 -10.15 -9.80 10.54
CA GLU A 80 -10.45 -10.14 11.94
C GLU A 80 -9.27 -10.88 12.60
N THR A 81 -8.63 -11.78 11.85
CA THR A 81 -7.50 -12.60 12.31
C THR A 81 -6.13 -12.07 11.89
N ALA A 82 -6.08 -11.05 11.03
CA ALA A 82 -4.82 -10.50 10.54
C ALA A 82 -3.99 -9.83 11.65
N ASP A 83 -2.67 -9.95 11.55
CA ASP A 83 -1.68 -9.20 12.35
C ASP A 83 -1.30 -7.87 11.68
N MET A 84 -1.40 -7.77 10.36
CA MET A 84 -1.07 -6.57 9.60
C MET A 84 -2.01 -6.37 8.40
N MET A 85 -2.37 -5.12 8.10
CA MET A 85 -3.08 -4.74 6.87
C MET A 85 -2.16 -3.92 5.97
N VAL A 86 -2.04 -4.30 4.71
CA VAL A 86 -1.46 -3.48 3.63
C VAL A 86 -2.62 -2.98 2.77
N LEU A 87 -2.79 -1.67 2.68
CA LEU A 87 -3.87 -1.03 1.94
C LEU A 87 -3.33 -0.36 0.69
N PHE A 88 -3.89 -0.71 -0.46
CA PHE A 88 -3.62 -0.06 -1.74
C PHE A 88 -4.93 0.04 -2.54
N THR A 89 -5.77 0.96 -2.07
CA THR A 89 -7.10 1.22 -2.62
C THR A 89 -7.21 2.68 -3.05
N ARG A 90 -8.12 2.98 -3.96
CA ARG A 90 -8.43 4.34 -4.40
C ARG A 90 -9.93 4.56 -4.50
N PHE A 91 -10.44 5.61 -3.86
CA PHE A 91 -11.83 6.07 -3.98
C PHE A 91 -12.90 4.96 -3.88
N ARG A 92 -12.68 3.96 -3.01
CA ARG A 92 -13.68 2.93 -2.76
C ARG A 92 -14.85 3.52 -1.97
N GLU A 93 -16.04 3.06 -2.28
CA GLU A 93 -17.24 3.29 -1.47
C GLU A 93 -17.86 1.93 -1.20
N LEU A 94 -17.20 1.17 -0.33
CA LEU A 94 -17.61 -0.19 0.00
C LEU A 94 -18.94 -0.16 0.78
N PRO A 95 -19.79 -1.18 0.62
CA PRO A 95 -20.93 -1.41 1.49
C PRO A 95 -20.50 -1.40 2.96
N ASP A 96 -21.38 -0.91 3.83
CA ASP A 96 -21.08 -0.74 5.26
C ASP A 96 -20.56 -2.05 5.90
N GLU A 97 -21.12 -3.20 5.51
CA GLU A 97 -20.66 -4.51 5.99
C GLU A 97 -19.21 -4.85 5.63
N GLN A 98 -18.71 -4.36 4.50
CA GLN A 98 -17.34 -4.54 4.06
C GLN A 98 -16.43 -3.50 4.71
N MET A 99 -16.82 -2.22 4.69
CA MET A 99 -16.05 -1.14 5.29
C MET A 99 -15.83 -1.35 6.78
N LYS A 100 -16.81 -1.96 7.47
CA LYS A 100 -16.72 -2.33 8.88
C LYS A 100 -15.43 -3.08 9.24
N TYR A 101 -15.00 -4.05 8.42
CA TYR A 101 -13.79 -4.82 8.72
C TYR A 101 -12.52 -3.97 8.70
N ILE A 102 -12.43 -3.01 7.77
CA ILE A 102 -11.29 -2.08 7.69
C ILE A 102 -11.28 -1.17 8.91
N VAL A 103 -12.44 -0.60 9.26
CA VAL A 103 -12.56 0.33 10.39
C VAL A 103 -12.31 -0.38 11.72
N ASP A 104 -12.87 -1.55 11.93
CA ASP A 104 -12.67 -2.35 13.14
C ASP A 104 -11.20 -2.76 13.30
N TYR A 105 -10.56 -3.20 12.21
CA TYR A 105 -9.14 -3.54 12.21
C TYR A 105 -8.28 -2.35 12.64
N THR A 106 -8.51 -1.18 12.02
CA THR A 106 -7.75 0.03 12.30
C THR A 106 -8.01 0.54 13.73
N ASN A 107 -9.24 0.46 14.21
CA ASN A 107 -9.61 0.85 15.57
C ASN A 107 -9.05 -0.10 16.64
N ALA A 108 -8.75 -1.36 16.30
CA ALA A 108 -8.11 -2.31 17.20
C ALA A 108 -6.61 -2.00 17.47
N GLY A 109 -6.07 -0.94 16.85
CA GLY A 109 -4.67 -0.53 17.04
C GLY A 109 -3.66 -1.48 16.37
N LYS A 110 -4.11 -2.29 15.40
CA LYS A 110 -3.23 -3.20 14.67
C LYS A 110 -2.43 -2.45 13.59
N PRO A 111 -1.22 -2.93 13.23
CA PRO A 111 -0.36 -2.26 12.24
C PRO A 111 -0.99 -2.08 10.86
N VAL A 112 -0.72 -0.94 10.23
CA VAL A 112 -1.21 -0.57 8.89
C VAL A 112 -0.06 -0.09 8.01
N MET A 113 0.00 -0.59 6.78
CA MET A 113 0.80 -0.03 5.70
C MET A 113 -0.10 0.56 4.62
N GLY A 114 0.11 1.81 4.24
CA GLY A 114 -0.57 2.44 3.11
C GLY A 114 0.37 2.65 1.93
N LEU A 115 -0.06 2.27 0.72
CA LEU A 115 0.68 2.47 -0.52
C LEU A 115 -0.08 3.42 -1.45
N ARG A 116 0.63 4.33 -2.12
CA ARG A 116 0.10 5.22 -3.16
C ARG A 116 -1.17 5.95 -2.75
N THR A 117 -2.26 5.50 -3.35
CA THR A 117 -3.58 6.09 -3.38
C THR A 117 -4.39 5.72 -2.14
N ALA A 118 -3.84 4.89 -1.25
CA ALA A 118 -4.41 4.66 0.07
C ALA A 118 -4.57 5.96 0.89
N THR A 119 -3.77 6.99 0.59
CA THR A 119 -3.97 8.37 1.11
C THR A 119 -5.37 8.92 0.79
N HIS A 120 -6.02 8.42 -0.25
CA HIS A 120 -7.38 8.73 -0.65
C HIS A 120 -8.15 7.46 -1.00
N GLY A 121 -8.00 6.44 -0.15
CA GLY A 121 -8.55 5.11 -0.40
C GLY A 121 -10.07 5.03 -0.45
N PHE A 122 -10.77 5.99 0.17
CA PHE A 122 -12.22 5.99 0.26
C PHE A 122 -12.81 7.32 -0.22
N SER A 123 -13.93 7.25 -0.94
CA SER A 123 -14.69 8.43 -1.38
C SER A 123 -16.17 8.13 -1.30
N TYR A 124 -16.88 8.85 -0.44
CA TYR A 124 -18.32 8.68 -0.27
C TYR A 124 -19.07 9.75 -1.08
N SER A 125 -19.88 9.28 -2.02
CA SER A 125 -20.72 10.11 -2.89
C SER A 125 -22.11 9.50 -3.10
N ARG A 126 -22.25 8.18 -2.99
CA ARG A 126 -23.50 7.44 -3.22
C ARG A 126 -24.33 7.32 -1.94
N ASN A 127 -23.71 7.02 -0.80
CA ASN A 127 -24.34 6.81 0.50
C ASN A 127 -23.75 7.73 1.58
N LEU A 128 -24.11 9.01 1.53
CA LEU A 128 -23.66 10.01 2.51
C LEU A 128 -24.23 9.81 3.92
N GLN A 129 -25.21 8.90 4.10
CA GLN A 129 -25.76 8.55 5.41
C GLN A 129 -25.05 7.33 6.03
N SER A 130 -24.09 6.73 5.32
CA SER A 130 -23.25 5.67 5.87
C SER A 130 -22.56 6.17 7.14
N PRO A 131 -22.49 5.34 8.20
CA PRO A 131 -21.67 5.66 9.38
C PRO A 131 -20.18 5.80 9.06
N TYR A 132 -19.76 5.34 7.88
CA TYR A 132 -18.38 5.40 7.41
C TYR A 132 -18.11 6.55 6.43
N ALA A 133 -19.11 7.38 6.10
CA ALA A 133 -18.94 8.51 5.19
C ALA A 133 -17.86 9.50 5.66
N LYS A 134 -17.66 9.63 6.98
CA LYS A 134 -16.59 10.44 7.58
C LYS A 134 -15.18 10.02 7.13
N TYR A 135 -14.97 8.79 6.66
CA TYR A 135 -13.68 8.31 6.18
C TYR A 135 -13.35 8.72 4.73
N SER A 136 -14.28 9.37 4.02
CA SER A 136 -14.03 9.94 2.69
C SER A 136 -12.81 10.86 2.71
N PHE A 137 -11.94 10.75 1.71
CA PHE A 137 -10.65 11.48 1.63
C PHE A 137 -10.77 13.01 1.76
N ASN A 138 -11.95 13.55 1.46
CA ASN A 138 -12.29 14.97 1.51
C ASN A 138 -13.22 15.33 2.68
N SER A 139 -13.28 14.49 3.71
CA SER A 139 -14.11 14.70 4.89
C SER A 139 -13.70 15.94 5.67
N GLU A 140 -14.68 16.75 6.06
CA GLU A 140 -14.50 17.88 6.99
C GLU A 140 -14.71 17.45 8.46
N GLU A 141 -15.49 16.39 8.72
CA GLU A 141 -15.75 15.88 10.08
C GLU A 141 -14.50 15.18 10.65
N PHE A 142 -13.87 14.35 9.82
CA PHE A 142 -12.64 13.64 10.12
C PHE A 142 -11.60 14.13 9.11
N ASP A 143 -11.05 15.33 9.38
CA ASP A 143 -10.26 16.15 8.44
C ASP A 143 -9.38 15.33 7.47
N GLY A 144 -9.68 15.42 6.17
CA GLY A 144 -8.96 14.70 5.10
C GLY A 144 -9.14 13.17 5.10
N GLY A 145 -10.14 12.67 5.82
CA GLY A 145 -10.57 11.28 5.82
C GLY A 145 -9.60 10.28 6.42
N TYR A 146 -9.80 9.01 6.06
CA TYR A 146 -8.98 7.89 6.53
C TYR A 146 -7.49 8.11 6.25
N GLY A 147 -7.12 8.50 5.03
CA GLY A 147 -5.72 8.63 4.66
C GLY A 147 -5.00 9.71 5.47
N ARG A 148 -5.57 10.90 5.60
CA ARG A 148 -4.94 11.97 6.40
C ARG A 148 -4.79 11.58 7.86
N GLN A 149 -5.87 11.06 8.45
CA GLN A 149 -5.88 10.79 9.88
C GLN A 149 -5.06 9.55 10.25
N VAL A 150 -5.20 8.46 9.51
CA VAL A 150 -4.50 7.19 9.77
C VAL A 150 -3.10 7.22 9.19
N LEU A 151 -2.98 7.48 7.88
CA LEU A 151 -1.72 7.37 7.15
C LEU A 151 -0.87 8.63 7.21
N GLY A 152 -1.46 9.80 7.45
CA GLY A 152 -0.75 11.08 7.62
C GLY A 152 -0.96 12.07 6.48
N GLU A 153 -1.58 11.69 5.36
CA GLU A 153 -1.94 12.64 4.30
C GLU A 153 -3.14 12.17 3.44
N THR A 154 -3.84 13.12 2.82
CA THR A 154 -4.89 12.90 1.82
C THR A 154 -4.42 13.22 0.39
N TRP A 155 -5.26 13.02 -0.61
CA TRP A 155 -4.97 13.48 -1.96
C TRP A 155 -4.88 15.00 -2.03
N ILE A 156 -3.74 15.52 -2.50
CA ILE A 156 -3.53 16.96 -2.73
C ILE A 156 -3.41 17.22 -4.23
N ASN A 157 -2.32 16.77 -4.84
CA ASN A 157 -2.01 16.90 -6.25
C ASN A 157 -0.78 16.06 -6.62
N HIS A 158 -0.48 16.01 -7.92
CA HIS A 158 0.84 15.63 -8.40
C HIS A 158 1.79 16.82 -8.22
N HIS A 159 2.97 16.61 -7.63
CA HIS A 159 4.02 17.63 -7.51
C HIS A 159 4.78 17.82 -8.82
N GLY A 160 4.88 16.75 -9.61
CA GLY A 160 5.46 16.74 -10.95
C GLY A 160 4.43 16.62 -12.07
N ASN A 161 4.92 16.40 -13.29
CA ASN A 161 4.13 16.15 -14.47
C ASN A 161 3.76 14.66 -14.54
N HIS A 162 2.53 14.37 -14.11
CA HIS A 162 1.98 13.02 -14.08
C HIS A 162 2.09 12.32 -15.45
N GLY A 163 2.59 11.07 -15.43
CA GLY A 163 2.80 10.27 -16.64
C GLY A 163 4.02 10.66 -17.48
N LYS A 164 4.86 11.60 -17.03
CA LYS A 164 6.04 12.07 -17.77
C LYS A 164 7.31 12.19 -16.92
N GLU A 165 7.17 12.38 -15.62
CA GLU A 165 8.26 12.50 -14.66
C GLU A 165 8.24 11.31 -13.70
N SER A 166 9.40 10.97 -13.14
CA SER A 166 9.56 9.86 -12.19
C SER A 166 10.02 10.32 -10.81
N THR A 167 10.04 9.37 -9.87
CA THR A 167 10.38 9.61 -8.47
C THR A 167 11.65 8.86 -8.11
N ARG A 168 12.60 9.57 -7.51
CA ARG A 168 13.74 8.99 -6.80
C ARG A 168 13.61 9.26 -5.30
N GLY A 169 13.67 8.21 -4.50
CA GLY A 169 13.68 8.30 -3.05
C GLY A 169 15.06 8.67 -2.53
N VAL A 170 15.13 9.77 -1.79
CA VAL A 170 16.32 10.26 -1.09
C VAL A 170 16.14 9.99 0.40
N ILE A 171 17.06 9.25 0.99
CA ILE A 171 17.03 8.93 2.43
C ILE A 171 17.15 10.21 3.26
N ASP A 172 16.25 10.37 4.24
CA ASP A 172 16.39 11.39 5.26
C ASP A 172 17.61 11.09 6.15
N THR A 173 18.51 12.07 6.26
CA THR A 173 19.77 11.90 6.98
C THR A 173 19.60 11.60 8.47
N GLU A 174 18.51 12.09 9.08
CA GLU A 174 18.21 11.83 10.50
C GLU A 174 17.65 10.42 10.71
N MET A 175 17.07 9.83 9.67
CA MET A 175 16.46 8.50 9.73
C MET A 175 17.33 7.39 9.13
N LYS A 176 18.52 7.69 8.61
CA LYS A 176 19.39 6.73 7.90
C LYS A 176 19.64 5.40 8.64
N ASP A 177 19.65 5.41 9.96
CA ASP A 177 19.91 4.25 10.82
C ASP A 177 18.62 3.54 11.26
N HIS A 178 17.45 3.99 10.79
CA HIS A 178 16.17 3.38 11.10
C HIS A 178 16.08 1.96 10.51
N PRO A 179 15.58 0.95 11.25
CA PRO A 179 15.58 -0.45 10.80
C PRO A 179 14.92 -0.69 9.43
N ILE A 180 13.91 0.12 9.08
CA ILE A 180 13.24 0.04 7.77
C ILE A 180 14.21 0.28 6.60
N LEU A 181 15.21 1.14 6.78
CA LEU A 181 16.17 1.52 5.73
C LEU A 181 17.35 0.55 5.59
N LYS A 182 17.39 -0.54 6.38
CA LYS A 182 18.48 -1.51 6.35
C LYS A 182 18.62 -2.18 4.97
N GLY A 183 19.73 -1.93 4.29
CA GLY A 183 20.03 -2.44 2.95
C GLY A 183 19.18 -1.82 1.82
N VAL A 184 18.41 -0.77 2.12
CA VAL A 184 17.59 -0.05 1.13
C VAL A 184 18.47 0.95 0.39
N GLU A 185 18.58 0.75 -0.93
CA GLU A 185 19.38 1.56 -1.84
C GLU A 185 18.58 1.79 -3.13
N ASP A 186 18.80 2.92 -3.79
CA ASP A 186 18.23 3.27 -5.12
C ASP A 186 16.72 3.00 -5.25
N VAL A 187 15.94 3.58 -4.33
CA VAL A 187 14.48 3.58 -4.42
C VAL A 187 14.08 4.49 -5.58
N TRP A 188 13.55 3.91 -6.65
CA TRP A 188 13.11 4.64 -7.84
C TRP A 188 11.86 3.98 -8.42
N GLY A 189 10.98 4.76 -9.03
CA GLY A 189 9.81 4.24 -9.73
C GLY A 189 9.41 5.18 -10.87
N PRO A 190 8.98 4.65 -12.04
CA PRO A 190 8.67 5.44 -13.24
C PRO A 190 7.30 6.13 -13.13
N THR A 191 7.11 6.86 -12.03
CA THR A 191 5.87 7.53 -11.66
C THR A 191 6.16 8.81 -10.92
N ASP A 192 5.26 9.76 -11.03
CA ASP A 192 5.44 11.07 -10.46
C ASP A 192 5.31 11.11 -8.92
N VAL A 193 5.87 12.18 -8.35
CA VAL A 193 5.82 12.47 -6.92
C VAL A 193 4.48 13.10 -6.56
N TYR A 194 3.83 12.61 -5.51
CA TYR A 194 2.66 13.27 -4.92
C TYR A 194 3.07 14.50 -4.12
N GLY A 195 2.33 15.59 -4.27
CA GLY A 195 2.41 16.73 -3.37
C GLY A 195 1.84 16.38 -2.01
N THR A 196 2.46 16.89 -0.95
CA THR A 196 1.93 16.79 0.41
C THR A 196 1.83 18.18 1.03
N THR A 197 0.99 18.28 2.06
CA THR A 197 0.97 19.40 3.00
C THR A 197 1.88 19.09 4.19
N THR A 198 1.66 19.76 5.32
CA THR A 198 2.16 19.28 6.61
C THR A 198 1.43 17.99 6.96
N LEU A 199 2.18 16.89 7.00
CA LEU A 199 1.66 15.59 7.34
C LEU A 199 1.06 15.56 8.75
N ALA A 200 -0.06 14.88 8.92
CA ALA A 200 -0.81 14.80 10.17
C ALA A 200 -0.25 13.74 11.14
N GLY A 201 -0.28 14.06 12.45
CA GLY A 201 0.08 13.13 13.52
C GLY A 201 1.59 12.97 13.76
N ALA A 202 2.37 14.04 13.53
CA ALA A 202 3.81 14.12 13.79
C ALA A 202 4.63 12.93 13.24
N PRO A 203 4.55 12.64 11.93
CA PRO A 203 5.28 11.53 11.35
C PRO A 203 6.79 11.77 11.30
N GLN A 204 7.55 10.68 11.19
CA GLN A 204 8.97 10.71 10.88
C GLN A 204 9.16 10.29 9.42
N VAL A 205 9.72 11.19 8.61
CA VAL A 205 9.93 10.97 7.18
C VAL A 205 11.22 10.15 6.99
N LEU A 206 11.11 9.02 6.31
CA LEU A 206 12.23 8.12 6.01
C LEU A 206 12.85 8.44 4.65
N LEU A 207 12.02 8.72 3.66
CA LEU A 207 12.42 9.07 2.30
C LEU A 207 11.73 10.35 1.85
N HIS A 208 12.46 11.17 1.11
CA HIS A 208 11.96 12.32 0.35
C HIS A 208 11.98 12.02 -1.14
N GLY A 209 10.90 12.31 -1.84
CA GLY A 209 10.71 12.12 -3.27
C GLY A 209 11.28 13.28 -4.04
N GLN A 210 12.34 13.01 -4.80
CA GLN A 210 12.93 13.91 -5.77
C GLN A 210 12.32 13.63 -7.14
N VAL A 211 11.80 14.67 -7.78
CA VAL A 211 11.26 14.61 -9.14
C VAL A 211 12.43 14.51 -10.13
N LEU A 212 12.35 13.58 -11.09
CA LEU A 212 13.28 13.49 -12.22
C LEU A 212 12.64 14.04 -13.49
N VAL A 213 13.46 14.53 -14.44
CA VAL A 213 12.97 15.17 -15.69
C VAL A 213 12.28 14.21 -16.67
N GLY A 214 12.40 12.90 -16.45
CA GLY A 214 11.80 11.85 -17.28
C GLY A 214 11.52 10.58 -16.46
N MET A 215 11.19 9.48 -17.15
CA MET A 215 10.83 8.19 -16.57
C MET A 215 11.90 7.10 -16.73
N GLY A 216 13.14 7.49 -17.03
CA GLY A 216 14.30 6.62 -16.95
C GLY A 216 14.95 6.69 -15.57
N PRO A 217 15.50 5.58 -15.04
CA PRO A 217 16.16 5.58 -13.74
C PRO A 217 17.38 6.49 -13.71
N SER A 218 18.07 6.68 -14.84
CA SER A 218 19.24 7.57 -14.95
C SER A 218 18.90 9.02 -15.28
N ASP A 219 17.62 9.38 -15.39
CA ASP A 219 17.23 10.76 -15.69
C ASP A 219 17.65 11.70 -14.56
N SER A 220 18.04 12.91 -14.93
CA SER A 220 18.53 13.88 -13.96
C SER A 220 17.41 14.42 -13.06
N PRO A 221 17.72 14.82 -11.82
CA PRO A 221 16.79 15.56 -10.99
C PRO A 221 16.25 16.79 -11.71
N LYS A 222 14.95 17.06 -11.53
CA LYS A 222 14.31 18.26 -12.06
C LYS A 222 14.85 19.49 -11.31
N PRO A 223 15.46 20.46 -12.02
CA PRO A 223 16.01 21.65 -11.37
C PRO A 223 14.95 22.44 -10.59
N ASP A 224 15.38 23.10 -9.51
CA ASP A 224 14.57 24.03 -8.70
C ASP A 224 13.24 23.47 -8.17
N THR A 225 13.11 22.14 -8.09
CA THR A 225 11.91 21.46 -7.62
C THR A 225 12.16 20.90 -6.20
N PRO A 226 11.41 21.35 -5.18
CA PRO A 226 11.54 20.82 -3.83
C PRO A 226 11.25 19.32 -3.77
N THR A 227 11.85 18.63 -2.81
CA THR A 227 11.48 17.25 -2.49
C THR A 227 10.21 17.22 -1.64
N MET A 228 9.43 16.15 -1.75
CA MET A 228 8.24 15.91 -0.91
C MET A 228 8.43 14.68 -0.02
N PRO A 229 7.83 14.58 1.17
CA PRO A 229 7.73 13.32 1.90
C PRO A 229 7.22 12.18 1.00
N LEU A 230 7.97 11.07 0.97
CA LEU A 230 7.71 9.94 0.08
C LEU A 230 7.38 8.66 0.83
N ALA A 231 8.09 8.41 1.94
CA ALA A 231 7.82 7.31 2.84
C ALA A 231 8.03 7.77 4.27
N TRP A 232 7.09 7.46 5.16
CA TRP A 232 7.13 7.92 6.55
C TRP A 232 6.45 6.92 7.48
N ILE A 233 6.75 7.07 8.77
CA ILE A 233 6.11 6.32 9.85
C ILE A 233 5.38 7.26 10.80
N LYS A 234 4.34 6.75 11.45
CA LYS A 234 3.67 7.44 12.56
C LYS A 234 2.96 6.44 13.47
N SER A 235 2.43 6.97 14.56
CA SER A 235 1.45 6.26 15.39
C SER A 235 0.04 6.77 15.06
N TYR A 236 -0.93 5.87 15.09
CA TYR A 236 -2.35 6.23 15.04
C TYR A 236 -3.11 5.52 16.16
N THR A 237 -3.88 6.27 16.95
CA THR A 237 -4.73 5.74 18.02
C THR A 237 -6.18 5.91 17.61
N GLY A 238 -6.84 4.78 17.32
CA GLY A 238 -8.26 4.75 16.98
C GLY A 238 -9.17 4.82 18.20
N GLU A 239 -10.44 4.52 18.00
CA GLU A 239 -11.51 4.69 19.00
C GLU A 239 -11.35 3.77 20.22
N GLN A 240 -10.63 2.64 20.10
CA GLN A 240 -10.36 1.74 21.24
C GLN A 240 -9.15 2.17 22.09
N GLY A 241 -8.48 3.27 21.73
CA GLY A 241 -7.38 3.82 22.53
C GLY A 241 -6.05 3.07 22.43
N ILE A 242 -5.95 2.07 21.55
CA ILE A 242 -4.72 1.30 21.31
C ILE A 242 -3.97 1.94 20.13
N ALA A 243 -2.69 2.24 20.34
CA ALA A 243 -1.83 2.84 19.32
C ALA A 243 -1.33 1.79 18.31
N SER A 244 -1.46 2.10 17.03
CA SER A 244 -0.96 1.30 15.90
C SER A 244 0.36 1.86 15.36
N ARG A 245 1.26 0.98 14.90
CA ARG A 245 2.40 1.36 14.06
C ARG A 245 1.93 1.49 12.61
N VAL A 246 2.10 2.68 12.04
CA VAL A 246 1.71 2.97 10.66
C VAL A 246 2.94 3.28 9.82
N PHE A 247 3.04 2.67 8.66
CA PHE A 247 3.95 3.05 7.59
C PHE A 247 3.13 3.51 6.38
N CYS A 248 3.53 4.60 5.73
CA CYS A 248 2.89 5.06 4.51
C CYS A 248 3.95 5.46 3.49
N THR A 249 3.70 5.15 2.22
CA THR A 249 4.46 5.71 1.11
C THR A 249 3.55 6.11 -0.04
N THR A 250 3.90 7.20 -0.72
CA THR A 250 3.26 7.62 -1.97
C THR A 250 3.84 6.90 -3.20
N MET A 251 4.66 5.88 -3.00
CA MET A 251 5.06 4.89 -4.00
C MET A 251 4.29 3.57 -3.85
N GLY A 252 4.45 2.67 -4.81
CA GLY A 252 3.89 1.32 -4.75
C GLY A 252 3.08 0.91 -5.96
N ALA A 253 3.09 1.67 -7.06
CA ALA A 253 2.52 1.20 -8.31
C ALA A 253 3.22 -0.10 -8.72
N SER A 254 2.54 -0.98 -9.45
CA SER A 254 3.11 -2.27 -9.86
C SER A 254 4.50 -2.10 -10.49
N ILE A 255 4.65 -1.14 -11.40
CA ILE A 255 5.92 -0.87 -12.08
C ILE A 255 7.00 -0.27 -11.16
N ASP A 256 6.64 0.38 -10.05
CA ASP A 256 7.64 0.82 -9.07
C ASP A 256 8.32 -0.37 -8.39
N LEU A 257 7.61 -1.50 -8.26
CA LEU A 257 8.15 -2.71 -7.64
C LEU A 257 9.20 -3.39 -8.52
N GLU A 258 9.48 -2.86 -9.72
CA GLU A 258 10.71 -3.19 -10.43
C GLU A 258 11.96 -2.82 -9.62
N SER A 259 11.90 -1.74 -8.82
CA SER A 259 12.96 -1.35 -7.90
C SER A 259 13.13 -2.36 -6.76
N GLU A 260 14.31 -2.99 -6.72
CA GLU A 260 14.76 -3.82 -5.59
C GLU A 260 14.77 -3.01 -4.28
N GLY A 261 15.17 -1.74 -4.36
CA GLY A 261 15.18 -0.81 -3.23
C GLY A 261 13.79 -0.61 -2.63
N LEU A 262 12.78 -0.36 -3.47
CA LEU A 262 11.40 -0.19 -3.00
C LEU A 262 10.85 -1.48 -2.41
N ARG A 263 11.02 -2.63 -3.09
CA ARG A 263 10.58 -3.92 -2.54
C ARG A 263 11.17 -4.17 -1.15
N ARG A 264 12.47 -3.88 -0.96
CA ARG A 264 13.13 -4.02 0.33
C ARG A 264 12.60 -3.06 1.39
N LEU A 265 12.33 -1.82 1.03
CA LEU A 265 11.70 -0.84 1.92
C LEU A 265 10.36 -1.39 2.44
N LEU A 266 9.51 -1.91 1.55
CA LEU A 266 8.19 -2.44 1.91
C LEU A 266 8.30 -3.69 2.79
N VAL A 267 9.17 -4.65 2.43
CA VAL A 267 9.41 -5.83 3.27
C VAL A 267 9.88 -5.44 4.66
N ASN A 268 10.89 -4.56 4.77
CA ASN A 268 11.41 -4.13 6.07
C ASN A 268 10.34 -3.37 6.89
N ALA A 269 9.47 -2.60 6.23
CA ALA A 269 8.34 -1.93 6.87
C ALA A 269 7.33 -2.93 7.46
N CYS A 270 7.05 -4.07 6.80
CA CYS A 270 6.23 -5.13 7.39
C CYS A 270 6.82 -5.65 8.71
N TYR A 271 8.12 -5.93 8.73
CA TYR A 271 8.82 -6.36 9.95
C TYR A 271 8.69 -5.32 11.06
N TRP A 272 8.98 -4.05 10.77
CA TRP A 272 8.91 -2.97 11.76
C TRP A 272 7.48 -2.76 12.27
N CYS A 273 6.48 -2.75 11.38
CA CYS A 273 5.07 -2.61 11.76
C CYS A 273 4.65 -3.70 12.76
N MET A 274 5.13 -4.93 12.60
CA MET A 274 4.81 -6.07 13.48
C MET A 274 5.75 -6.25 14.68
N GLY A 275 6.66 -5.30 14.95
CA GLY A 275 7.58 -5.40 16.10
C GLY A 275 8.73 -6.40 15.90
N LEU A 276 9.04 -6.74 14.65
CA LEU A 276 10.06 -7.72 14.26
C LEU A 276 11.35 -7.04 13.77
N GLU A 277 11.58 -5.76 14.06
CA GLU A 277 12.72 -4.97 13.55
C GLU A 277 14.09 -5.62 13.84
N ASN A 278 14.24 -6.33 14.96
CA ASN A 278 15.48 -7.04 15.31
C ASN A 278 15.74 -8.28 14.46
N GLN A 279 14.73 -8.75 13.70
CA GLN A 279 14.83 -9.89 12.80
C GLN A 279 15.01 -9.47 11.33
N ILE A 280 15.13 -8.16 11.06
CA ILE A 280 15.44 -7.67 9.71
C ILE A 280 16.90 -8.03 9.38
N PRO A 281 17.17 -8.88 8.37
CA PRO A 281 18.52 -9.23 7.95
C PRO A 281 19.26 -8.00 7.40
N ASN A 282 20.59 -8.09 7.21
CA ASN A 282 21.35 -6.96 6.67
C ASN A 282 20.92 -6.54 5.26
N LYS A 283 20.40 -7.50 4.49
CA LYS A 283 19.79 -7.28 3.18
C LYS A 283 18.62 -8.26 3.05
N SER A 284 17.39 -7.79 3.19
CA SER A 284 16.19 -8.63 3.02
C SER A 284 16.10 -9.14 1.59
N GLN A 285 15.77 -10.43 1.45
CA GLN A 285 15.59 -11.10 0.18
C GLN A 285 14.29 -10.65 -0.46
N VAL A 286 14.39 -10.00 -1.60
CA VAL A 286 13.22 -9.40 -2.29
C VAL A 286 13.17 -9.79 -3.76
N ASP A 287 13.91 -10.83 -4.12
CA ASP A 287 13.89 -11.40 -5.47
C ASP A 287 12.45 -11.81 -5.81
N TYR A 288 12.07 -11.63 -7.06
CA TYR A 288 10.76 -12.12 -7.51
C TYR A 288 10.70 -13.63 -7.29
N VAL A 289 9.53 -14.10 -6.88
CA VAL A 289 9.27 -15.53 -6.70
C VAL A 289 9.04 -16.20 -8.06
N ASP A 290 8.43 -15.47 -8.98
CA ASP A 290 8.13 -15.85 -10.35
C ASP A 290 8.37 -14.67 -11.31
N GLU A 291 8.05 -14.85 -12.60
CA GLU A 291 8.18 -13.79 -13.59
C GLU A 291 7.28 -12.61 -13.23
N TYR A 292 7.87 -11.41 -13.15
CA TYR A 292 7.16 -10.17 -12.88
C TYR A 292 7.28 -9.21 -14.06
N THR A 293 6.22 -9.14 -14.86
CA THR A 293 6.08 -8.19 -15.98
C THR A 293 4.83 -7.34 -15.76
N PRO A 294 4.90 -6.30 -14.91
CA PRO A 294 3.75 -5.47 -14.59
C PRO A 294 3.29 -4.68 -15.81
N THR A 295 1.99 -4.39 -15.89
CA THR A 295 1.52 -3.40 -16.87
C THR A 295 1.82 -1.98 -16.41
N PHE A 296 2.02 -1.08 -17.37
CA PHE A 296 2.14 0.35 -17.07
C PHE A 296 0.82 0.88 -16.48
N PHE A 297 0.93 1.83 -15.56
CA PHE A 297 -0.23 2.44 -14.91
C PHE A 297 -1.10 3.22 -15.91
N GLY A 298 -2.39 3.33 -15.61
CA GLY A 298 -3.36 4.08 -16.39
C GLY A 298 -4.78 3.57 -16.24
N PHE A 299 -5.76 4.44 -16.46
CA PHE A 299 -7.18 4.10 -16.35
C PHE A 299 -7.66 3.20 -17.49
N GLY A 300 -8.44 2.17 -17.16
CA GLY A 300 -9.06 1.27 -18.14
C GLY A 300 -8.10 0.38 -18.93
N THR A 301 -6.80 0.43 -18.62
CA THR A 301 -5.74 -0.34 -19.31
C THR A 301 -5.24 -1.55 -18.51
N PHE A 302 -5.95 -1.93 -17.44
CA PHE A 302 -5.69 -3.15 -16.68
C PHE A 302 -5.95 -4.42 -17.52
N LYS A 303 -5.33 -5.54 -17.12
CA LYS A 303 -5.52 -6.85 -17.77
C LYS A 303 -6.95 -7.35 -17.47
N ARG A 304 -7.77 -7.52 -18.51
CA ARG A 304 -9.15 -8.05 -18.41
C ARG A 304 -9.16 -9.58 -18.34
N GLY A 305 -10.21 -10.16 -17.75
CA GLY A 305 -10.36 -11.61 -17.64
C GLY A 305 -9.54 -12.26 -16.52
N MET A 306 -8.77 -11.48 -15.78
CA MET A 306 -7.92 -11.97 -14.68
C MET A 306 -8.78 -12.41 -13.50
N ARG A 307 -8.37 -13.48 -12.82
CA ARG A 307 -8.96 -14.00 -11.59
C ARG A 307 -7.89 -14.13 -10.51
N PRO A 308 -8.26 -14.16 -9.21
CA PRO A 308 -7.30 -14.35 -8.13
C PRO A 308 -6.43 -15.61 -8.28
N SER A 309 -6.97 -16.68 -8.88
CA SER A 309 -6.25 -17.91 -9.17
C SER A 309 -5.10 -17.76 -10.15
N ASP A 310 -5.14 -16.74 -11.02
CA ASP A 310 -4.06 -16.49 -12.00
C ASP A 310 -2.78 -15.98 -11.31
N PHE A 311 -2.88 -15.60 -10.03
CA PHE A 311 -1.77 -15.21 -9.20
C PHE A 311 -1.33 -16.31 -8.22
N SER A 312 -1.75 -17.57 -8.39
CA SER A 312 -1.28 -18.66 -7.51
C SER A 312 0.25 -18.82 -7.53
N LEU A 313 0.78 -19.43 -6.46
CA LEU A 313 2.16 -19.95 -6.42
C LEU A 313 2.29 -21.27 -7.18
#